data_AF-A0A0A9XMU6-F1
#
_entry.id   AF-A0A0A9XMU6-F1
#
_cell.length_a   1.000
_cell.length_b   1.000
_cell.length_c   1.000
_cell.angle_alpha   90.00
_cell.angle_beta   90.00
_cell.angle_gamma   90.00
#
_symmetry.space_group_name_H-M   'P 1'
#
loop_
_entity.id
_entity.type
_entity.pdbx_description
1 polymer ?
#
loop_
_entity_poly.entity_id
_entity_poly.type
_entity_poly.pdbx_seq_one_letter_code
_entity_poly.pdbx_strand_id
1 'polypeptide(L)'
;ILHHKFPICNQFKQLGPIVTDDNNISAEIRSQSAAGNRCFWAMKFRGLSRRAKLVTFKTIIRPVVIYSSKSWVLTTADERLLNCWERKILRKICGPVYEDGR
;
A
#
# COMPACT_ATOMS: atom_id res chain seq x y z
N ILE A 1 -33.86 7.49 29.16
CA ILE A 1 -32.78 7.38 28.15
C ILE A 1 -31.62 6.69 28.85
N LEU A 2 -31.38 5.41 28.54
CA LEU A 2 -30.44 4.55 29.26
C LEU A 2 -29.00 5.05 29.12
N HIS A 3 -28.31 5.23 30.24
CA HIS A 3 -26.88 5.50 30.34
C HIS A 3 -26.08 4.26 29.89
N HIS A 4 -25.99 4.01 28.59
CA HIS A 4 -25.01 3.06 28.05
C HIS A 4 -23.66 3.75 27.91
N LYS A 5 -22.74 3.49 28.86
CA LYS A 5 -21.31 3.76 28.66
C LYS A 5 -20.78 2.69 27.71
N PHE A 6 -20.58 3.06 26.45
CA PHE A 6 -19.85 2.22 25.51
C PHE A 6 -18.37 2.18 25.91
N PRO A 7 -17.74 0.99 26.00
CA PRO A 7 -16.31 0.90 26.22
C PRO A 7 -15.58 1.54 25.02
N ILE A 8 -14.60 2.39 25.32
CA ILE A 8 -13.72 2.96 24.29
C ILE A 8 -12.87 1.79 23.78
N CYS A 9 -13.11 1.39 22.53
CA CYS A 9 -12.30 0.38 21.87
C CYS A 9 -11.06 1.08 21.29
N ASN A 10 -9.93 0.97 22.00
CA ASN A 10 -8.67 1.57 21.54
C ASN A 10 -8.24 1.06 20.16
N GLN A 11 -8.69 -0.13 19.73
CA GLN A 11 -8.40 -0.75 18.44
C GLN A 11 -9.59 -1.60 17.95
N PHE A 12 -10.09 -1.34 16.75
CA PHE A 12 -11.16 -2.10 16.09
C PHE A 12 -10.68 -2.63 14.75
N LYS A 13 -10.62 -3.96 14.60
CA LYS A 13 -10.20 -4.60 13.36
C LYS A 13 -11.41 -4.92 12.49
N GLN A 14 -11.68 -4.10 11.47
CA GLN A 14 -12.80 -4.35 10.56
C GLN A 14 -12.28 -4.79 9.19
N LEU A 15 -12.49 -6.06 8.82
CA LEU A 15 -12.19 -6.61 7.48
C LEU A 15 -10.75 -6.37 6.98
N GLY A 16 -9.77 -6.27 7.88
CA GLY A 16 -8.36 -6.08 7.54
C GLY A 16 -7.71 -4.92 8.28
N PRO A 17 -8.19 -3.69 8.13
CA PRO A 17 -7.66 -2.51 8.83
C PRO A 17 -7.91 -2.50 10.34
N ILE A 18 -6.99 -1.90 11.10
CA ILE A 18 -7.04 -1.67 12.56
C ILE A 18 -7.35 -0.19 12.79
N VAL A 19 -8.62 0.11 13.04
CA VAL A 19 -9.08 1.44 13.44
C VAL A 19 -8.68 1.66 14.89
N THR A 20 -7.57 2.35 15.11
CA THR A 20 -7.07 2.70 16.44
C THR A 20 -7.63 4.07 16.85
N ASP A 21 -7.95 4.26 18.13
CA ASP A 21 -8.50 5.49 18.74
C ASP A 21 -7.62 6.74 18.49
N ASP A 22 -6.33 6.55 18.20
CA ASP A 22 -5.38 7.62 17.89
C ASP A 22 -5.33 8.07 16.42
N ASN A 23 -6.19 7.53 15.54
CA ASN A 23 -6.19 7.87 14.10
C ASN A 23 -4.78 7.83 13.47
N ASN A 24 -3.92 6.89 13.88
CA ASN A 24 -2.55 6.79 13.38
C ASN A 24 -2.51 6.07 12.02
N ILE A 25 -3.06 6.75 11.02
CA ILE A 25 -3.18 6.32 9.62
C ILE A 25 -1.81 5.92 9.03
N SER A 26 -0.73 6.59 9.47
CA SER A 26 0.62 6.33 8.97
C SER A 26 1.18 4.96 9.40
N ALA A 27 0.78 4.39 10.53
CA ALA A 27 1.15 3.03 10.91
C ALA A 27 0.49 2.00 10.00
N GLU A 28 -0.77 2.23 9.64
CA GLU A 28 -1.55 1.35 8.79
C GLU A 28 -1.11 1.40 7.33
N ILE A 29 -0.81 2.59 6.78
CA ILE A 29 -0.25 2.75 5.44
C ILE A 29 1.08 2.01 5.31
N ARG A 30 1.91 2.03 6.36
CA ARG A 30 3.15 1.24 6.39
C ARG A 30 2.88 -0.27 6.40
N SER A 31 1.90 -0.73 7.19
CA SER A 31 1.47 -2.14 7.20
C SER A 31 0.96 -2.59 5.82
N GLN A 32 0.12 -1.79 5.19
CA GLN A 32 -0.45 -2.04 3.86
C GLN A 32 0.63 -2.03 2.78
N SER A 33 1.55 -1.06 2.82
CA SER A 33 2.71 -1.00 1.92
C SER A 33 3.61 -2.23 2.09
N ALA A 34 3.80 -2.72 3.32
CA ALA A 34 4.52 -3.96 3.59
C ALA A 34 3.78 -5.19 3.03
N ALA A 35 2.45 -5.26 3.14
CA ALA A 35 1.64 -6.31 2.53
C ALA A 35 1.73 -6.29 1.00
N GLY A 36 1.65 -5.10 0.38
CA GLY A 36 1.84 -4.91 -1.06
C GLY A 36 3.23 -5.33 -1.53
N ASN A 37 4.27 -5.02 -0.75
CA ASN A 37 5.63 -5.50 -1.01
C ASN A 37 5.72 -7.03 -0.93
N ARG A 38 5.14 -7.65 0.11
CA ARG A 38 5.12 -9.11 0.23
C ARG A 38 4.42 -9.75 -0.98
N CYS A 39 3.29 -9.19 -1.43
CA CYS A 39 2.61 -9.64 -2.64
C CYS A 39 3.50 -9.51 -3.88
N PHE A 40 4.18 -8.37 -4.05
CA PHE A 40 5.12 -8.14 -5.14
C PHE A 40 6.28 -9.17 -5.14
N TRP A 41 6.85 -9.48 -3.97
CA TRP A 41 7.96 -10.44 -3.84
C TRP A 41 7.52 -11.91 -3.91
N ALA A 42 6.33 -12.23 -3.42
CA ALA A 42 5.75 -13.57 -3.51
C ALA A 42 5.39 -13.91 -4.96
N MET A 43 5.02 -12.91 -5.77
CA MET A 43 4.88 -13.09 -7.20
C MET A 43 6.21 -13.47 -7.83
N LYS A 44 6.27 -14.66 -8.43
CA LYS A 44 7.40 -15.11 -9.24
C LYS A 44 7.46 -14.32 -10.55
N PHE A 45 7.88 -13.05 -10.46
CA PHE A 45 8.22 -12.22 -11.62
C PHE A 45 9.45 -12.72 -12.40
N ARG A 46 10.11 -13.78 -11.91
CA ARG A 46 11.18 -14.48 -12.63
C ARG A 46 10.58 -15.24 -13.81
N GLY A 47 10.60 -14.62 -15.00
CA GLY A 47 10.08 -15.19 -16.25
C GLY A 47 8.96 -14.38 -16.91
N LEU A 48 8.35 -13.42 -16.21
CA LEU A 48 7.32 -12.56 -16.79
C LEU A 48 7.96 -11.39 -17.59
N SER A 49 7.35 -11.03 -18.72
CA SER A 49 7.76 -9.86 -19.50
C SER A 49 7.58 -8.57 -18.70
N ARG A 50 8.38 -7.53 -18.97
CA ARG A 50 8.25 -6.21 -18.31
C ARG A 50 6.81 -5.69 -18.36
N ARG A 51 6.14 -5.87 -19.50
CA ARG A 51 4.74 -5.49 -19.71
C ARG A 51 3.81 -6.24 -18.76
N ALA A 52 3.97 -7.56 -18.61
CA ALA A 52 3.16 -8.35 -17.69
C ALA A 52 3.35 -7.87 -16.23
N LYS A 53 4.59 -7.61 -15.80
CA LYS A 53 4.88 -7.08 -14.46
C LYS A 53 4.20 -5.72 -14.21
N LEU A 54 4.25 -4.82 -15.20
CA LEU A 54 3.62 -3.51 -15.11
C LEU A 54 2.10 -3.61 -15.04
N VAL A 55 1.50 -4.47 -15.86
CA VAL A 55 0.05 -4.71 -15.83
C VAL A 55 -0.35 -5.22 -14.46
N THR A 56 0.29 -6.28 -13.97
CA THR A 56 0.02 -6.86 -12.65
C THR A 56 0.20 -5.86 -11.50
N PHE A 57 1.25 -5.04 -11.56
CA PHE A 57 1.44 -3.97 -10.58
C PHE A 57 0.29 -2.97 -10.60
N LYS A 58 -0.11 -2.50 -11.79
CA LYS A 58 -1.16 -1.50 -11.96
C LYS A 58 -2.56 -2.03 -11.64
N THR A 59 -2.85 -3.31 -11.90
CA THR A 59 -4.19 -3.89 -11.77
C THR A 59 -4.44 -4.58 -10.43
N ILE A 60 -3.42 -5.09 -9.76
CA ILE A 60 -3.58 -5.84 -8.50
C ILE A 60 -2.95 -5.05 -7.34
N ILE A 61 -1.64 -4.81 -7.44
CA ILE A 61 -0.87 -4.29 -6.30
C ILE A 61 -1.25 -2.84 -5.97
N ARG A 62 -1.38 -2.01 -7.00
CA ARG A 62 -1.75 -0.59 -6.85
C ARG A 62 -3.14 -0.39 -6.25
N PRO A 63 -4.24 -1.00 -6.75
CA PRO A 63 -5.56 -0.82 -6.14
C PRO A 63 -5.65 -1.43 -4.74
N VAL A 64 -4.96 -2.52 -4.42
CA VAL A 64 -4.96 -3.08 -3.04
C VAL A 64 -4.36 -2.10 -2.04
N VAL A 65 -3.34 -1.34 -2.43
CA VAL A 65 -2.71 -0.33 -1.56
C VAL A 65 -3.50 0.99 -1.58
N ILE A 66 -3.99 1.43 -2.74
CA ILE A 66 -4.70 2.71 -2.90
C ILE A 66 -6.17 2.65 -2.43
N TYR A 67 -6.89 1.56 -2.66
CA TYR A 67 -8.30 1.46 -2.24
C TYR A 67 -8.39 1.52 -0.72
N SER A 68 -7.52 0.78 -0.03
CA SER A 68 -7.38 0.84 1.41
C SER A 68 -6.88 2.19 1.91
N SER A 69 -6.20 3.01 1.09
CA SER A 69 -5.79 4.36 1.48
C SER A 69 -6.89 5.40 1.24
N LYS A 70 -7.76 5.20 0.24
CA LYS A 70 -8.91 6.08 -0.06
C LYS A 70 -10.02 6.02 0.97
N SER A 71 -10.12 4.93 1.71
CA SER A 71 -11.04 4.81 2.85
C SER A 71 -10.60 5.65 4.07
N TRP A 72 -9.42 6.28 4.04
CA TRP A 72 -8.86 7.07 5.15
C TRP A 72 -8.47 8.49 4.72
N VAL A 73 -8.42 9.41 5.68
CA VAL A 73 -7.97 10.80 5.45
C VAL A 73 -6.46 10.81 5.25
N LEU A 74 -6.01 10.77 3.99
CA LEU A 74 -4.58 10.80 3.68
C LEU A 74 -3.98 12.16 4.02
N THR A 75 -2.87 12.17 4.76
CA THR A 75 -2.05 13.37 4.90
C THR A 75 -1.14 13.52 3.68
N THR A 76 -0.67 14.74 3.41
CA THR A 76 0.32 15.00 2.35
C THR A 76 1.63 14.22 2.55
N ALA A 77 1.97 13.87 3.79
CA ALA A 77 3.12 13.03 4.11
C ALA A 77 2.89 11.57 3.67
N ASP A 78 1.69 11.05 3.88
CA ASP A 78 1.32 9.68 3.47
C ASP A 78 1.26 9.53 1.95
N GLU A 79 0.76 10.55 1.23
CA GLU A 79 0.81 10.59 -0.24
C GLU A 79 2.25 10.55 -0.76
N ARG A 80 3.16 11.31 -0.13
CA ARG A 80 4.60 11.27 -0.47
C ARG A 80 5.19 9.89 -0.22
N LEU A 81 4.82 9.23 0.87
CA LEU A 81 5.26 7.87 1.17
C LEU A 81 4.78 6.86 0.13
N LEU A 82 3.50 6.92 -0.25
CA LEU A 82 2.91 6.07 -1.29
C LEU A 82 3.58 6.30 -2.67
N ASN A 83 3.83 7.56 -3.03
CA ASN A 83 4.55 7.91 -4.25
C ASN A 83 5.98 7.36 -4.26
N CYS A 84 6.71 7.49 -3.14
CA CYS A 84 8.05 6.94 -3.00
C CYS A 84 8.07 5.41 -3.11
N TRP A 85 7.06 4.75 -2.53
CA TRP A 85 6.88 3.31 -2.62
C TRP A 85 6.59 2.86 -4.06
N GLU A 86 5.65 3.50 -4.75
CA GLU A 86 5.30 3.21 -6.15
C GLU A 86 6.54 3.33 -7.06
N ARG A 87 7.35 4.40 -6.92
CA ARG A 87 8.61 4.57 -7.66
C ARG A 87 9.66 3.50 -7.35
N LYS A 88 9.73 3.00 -6.11
CA LYS A 88 10.66 1.90 -5.77
C LYS A 88 10.31 0.63 -6.53
N ILE A 89 9.02 0.29 -6.62
CA ILE A 89 8.55 -0.89 -7.34
C ILE A 89 8.76 -0.72 -8.85
N LEU A 90 8.38 0.43 -9.42
CA LEU A 90 8.56 0.71 -10.84
C LEU A 90 10.03 0.61 -11.27
N ARG A 91 10.98 1.12 -10.47
CA ARG A 91 12.41 0.96 -10.73
C ARG A 91 12.87 -0.50 -10.76
N LYS A 92 12.27 -1.39 -9.96
CA LYS A 92 12.57 -2.82 -10.04
C LYS A 92 11.92 -3.52 -11.22
N ILE A 93 10.76 -3.07 -11.66
CA ILE A 93 10.11 -3.63 -12.86
C ILE A 93 10.83 -3.20 -14.14
N CYS A 94 11.15 -1.91 -14.25
CA CYS A 94 11.86 -1.37 -15.40
C CYS A 94 13.33 -1.81 -15.44
N GLY A 95 13.92 -2.11 -14.27
CA GLY A 95 15.35 -2.38 -14.17
C GLY A 95 16.17 -1.12 -14.41
N PRO A 96 17.51 -1.23 -14.50
CA PRO A 96 18.33 -0.15 -15.03
C PRO A 96 17.86 0.15 -16.46
N VAL A 97 17.41 1.38 -16.69
CA VAL A 97 17.19 1.89 -18.05
C VAL A 97 18.53 2.49 -18.47
N TYR A 98 19.20 1.85 -19.41
CA TYR A 98 20.28 2.49 -20.16
C TYR A 98 19.61 3.45 -21.15
N GLU A 99 19.45 4.71 -20.76
CA GLU A 99 19.25 5.78 -21.74
C GLU A 99 20.65 6.21 -22.20
N ASP A 100 20.92 6.06 -23.49
CA ASP A 100 22.22 6.21 -24.16
C ASP A 100 23.28 5.13 -23.87
N GLY A 101 23.37 4.18 -24.80
CA GLY A 101 24.57 3.35 -25.01
C GLY A 101 25.68 4.15 -25.69
N ARG A 102 26.34 5.02 -24.94
CA ARG A 102 27.74 5.42 -25.19
C ARG A 102 28.61 5.06 -24.00
#